data_AF-A0AAV2I1V9-F1
#
_entry.id   AF-A0AAV2I1V9-F1
#
_cell.length_a   1.000
_cell.length_b   1.000
_cell.length_c   1.000
_cell.angle_alpha   90.00
_cell.angle_beta   90.00
_cell.angle_gamma   90.00
#
_symmetry.space_group_name_H-M   'P 1'
#
loop_
_entity.id
_entity.type
_entity.pdbx_description
1 polymer ?
#
loop_
_entity_poly.entity_id
_entity_poly.type
_entity_poly.pdbx_seq_one_letter_code
_entity_poly.pdbx_strand_id
1 'polypeptide(L)'
;MSMSDEDREIDIESDADDEESPQTFSSDDKRAHHNALERKRRDHIKDSFHSLRDCVPQDDNKVVITERECQKTSRAQILRQAAEYIIRMRDKTLQNDKHISILKQQNEDLQAQIKALQKSQAGGKTVLSSSFMDDERGDDDYESFEEQTVITSPPSKRKKVKTANS
;
A
#
# COMPACT_ATOMS: atom_id res chain seq x y z
N MET A 1 47.21 30.37 -37.84
CA MET A 1 46.48 29.09 -37.72
C MET A 1 47.20 28.28 -36.66
N SER A 2 46.62 28.18 -35.47
CA SER A 2 47.17 27.47 -34.31
C SER A 2 46.40 26.15 -34.21
N MET A 3 47.11 25.02 -34.32
CA MET A 3 46.63 23.74 -33.83
C MET A 3 47.16 23.63 -32.39
N SER A 4 46.26 23.65 -31.42
CA SER A 4 46.59 23.27 -30.05
C SER A 4 45.85 21.98 -29.80
N ASP A 5 46.63 20.90 -29.71
CA ASP A 5 46.17 19.56 -29.38
C ASP A 5 45.65 19.57 -27.93
N GLU A 6 44.34 19.60 -27.79
CA GLU A 6 43.63 19.33 -26.53
C GLU A 6 43.51 17.81 -26.34
N ASP A 7 44.67 17.17 -26.14
CA ASP A 7 44.75 15.86 -25.48
C ASP A 7 44.37 16.03 -24.01
N ARG A 8 43.06 16.17 -23.75
CA ARG A 8 42.50 15.89 -22.43
C ARG A 8 42.41 14.38 -22.30
N GLU A 9 43.51 13.76 -21.90
CA GLU A 9 43.47 12.45 -21.26
C GLU A 9 42.46 12.55 -20.11
N ILE A 10 41.31 11.92 -20.28
CA ILE A 10 40.32 11.80 -19.22
C ILE A 10 40.88 10.70 -18.32
N ASP A 11 41.57 11.10 -17.26
CA ASP A 11 41.97 10.21 -16.18
C ASP A 11 40.69 9.78 -15.44
N ILE A 12 40.08 8.69 -15.90
CA ILE A 12 39.05 7.98 -15.16
C ILE A 12 39.80 7.27 -14.03
N GLU A 13 40.03 7.99 -12.94
CA GLU A 13 40.25 7.36 -11.64
C GLU A 13 38.97 6.57 -11.33
N SER A 14 39.03 5.27 -11.67
CA SER A 14 38.03 4.29 -11.30
C SER A 14 38.12 4.08 -9.79
N ASP A 15 37.53 4.99 -9.02
CA ASP A 15 37.23 4.82 -7.61
C ASP A 15 36.13 3.76 -7.46
N ALA A 16 36.56 2.51 -7.60
CA ALA A 16 35.79 1.32 -7.27
C ALA A 16 36.72 0.44 -6.45
N ASP A 17 36.55 0.52 -5.13
CA ASP A 17 37.04 -0.42 -4.12
C ASP A 17 36.61 -1.87 -4.48
N ASP A 18 37.30 -2.49 -5.44
CA ASP A 18 37.30 -3.93 -5.66
C ASP A 18 38.75 -4.34 -5.97
N GLU A 19 39.52 -4.54 -4.90
CA GLU A 19 40.81 -5.21 -4.89
C GLU A 19 40.62 -6.69 -5.33
N GLU A 20 40.28 -6.90 -6.60
CA GLU A 20 40.48 -8.18 -7.30
C GLU A 20 41.44 -7.91 -8.44
N SER A 21 42.73 -8.20 -8.17
CA SER A 21 43.87 -8.28 -9.09
C SER A 21 43.50 -8.29 -10.58
N PRO A 22 44.21 -7.55 -11.46
CA PRO A 22 43.99 -7.61 -12.90
C PRO A 22 44.44 -8.97 -13.44
N GLN A 23 43.63 -10.00 -13.24
CA GLN A 23 43.73 -11.24 -13.98
C GLN A 23 43.44 -10.86 -15.42
N THR A 24 44.43 -11.06 -16.28
CA THR A 24 44.32 -10.92 -17.72
C THR A 24 43.37 -11.99 -18.23
N PHE A 25 42.07 -11.78 -18.03
CA PHE A 25 41.03 -12.66 -18.54
C PHE A 25 41.19 -12.73 -20.05
N SER A 26 41.24 -13.96 -20.57
CA SER A 26 41.14 -14.19 -22.01
C SER A 26 39.86 -13.52 -22.52
N SER A 27 39.85 -13.09 -23.78
CA SER A 27 38.61 -12.59 -24.41
C SER A 27 37.43 -13.56 -24.25
N ASP A 28 37.73 -14.86 -24.19
CA ASP A 28 36.74 -15.91 -23.92
C ASP A 28 36.23 -15.91 -22.46
N ASP A 29 37.10 -15.64 -21.48
CA ASP A 29 36.72 -15.55 -20.07
C ASP A 29 35.84 -14.33 -19.81
N LYS A 30 36.15 -13.18 -20.44
CA LYS A 30 35.31 -11.98 -20.38
C LYS A 30 33.91 -12.25 -20.94
N ARG A 31 33.83 -12.99 -22.05
CA ARG A 31 32.55 -13.38 -22.67
C ARG A 31 31.77 -14.37 -21.79
N ALA A 32 32.46 -15.32 -21.17
CA ALA A 32 31.84 -16.27 -20.25
C ALA A 32 31.28 -15.57 -19.00
N HIS A 33 32.05 -14.67 -18.40
CA HIS A 33 31.64 -13.88 -17.24
C HIS A 33 30.42 -13.00 -17.56
N HIS A 34 30.46 -12.27 -18.68
CA HIS A 34 29.31 -11.47 -19.13
C HIS A 34 28.04 -12.33 -19.32
N ASN A 35 28.17 -13.52 -19.93
CA ASN A 35 27.05 -14.45 -20.08
C ASN A 35 26.51 -14.98 -18.74
N ALA A 36 27.38 -15.13 -17.73
CA ALA A 36 26.99 -15.53 -16.38
C ALA A 36 26.20 -14.42 -15.68
N LEU A 37 26.69 -13.18 -15.73
CA LEU A 37 26.01 -12.02 -15.16
C LEU A 37 24.63 -11.80 -15.78
N GLU A 38 24.53 -11.89 -17.11
CA GLU A 38 23.25 -11.71 -17.79
C GLU A 38 22.26 -12.86 -17.48
N ARG A 39 22.72 -14.09 -17.23
CA ARG A 39 21.86 -15.16 -16.71
C ARG A 39 21.28 -14.79 -15.35
N LYS A 40 22.14 -14.37 -14.41
CA LYS A 40 21.73 -13.91 -13.07
C LYS A 40 20.71 -12.77 -13.15
N ARG A 41 20.96 -11.77 -14.00
CA ARG A 41 20.02 -10.67 -14.25
C ARG A 41 18.67 -11.16 -14.79
N ARG A 42 18.66 -12.08 -15.76
CA ARG A 42 17.42 -12.65 -16.30
C ARG A 42 16.63 -13.44 -15.27
N ASP A 43 17.29 -14.15 -14.36
CA ASP A 43 16.63 -14.87 -13.28
C ASP A 43 15.98 -13.91 -12.28
N HIS A 44 16.66 -12.83 -11.89
CA HIS A 44 16.05 -11.79 -11.05
C HIS A 44 14.81 -11.15 -11.69
N ILE A 45 14.86 -10.84 -12.98
CA ILE A 45 13.72 -10.31 -13.72
C ILE A 45 12.58 -11.34 -13.75
N LYS A 46 12.91 -12.62 -13.97
CA LYS A 46 11.92 -13.71 -13.97
C LYS A 46 11.21 -13.80 -12.62
N ASP A 47 11.93 -13.70 -11.52
CA ASP A 47 11.35 -13.74 -10.17
C ASP A 47 10.47 -12.52 -9.90
N SER A 48 10.89 -11.33 -10.38
CA SER A 48 10.07 -10.12 -10.31
C SER A 48 8.75 -10.27 -11.08
N PHE A 49 8.75 -10.94 -12.23
CA PHE A 49 7.51 -11.25 -12.96
C PHE A 49 6.59 -12.21 -12.21
N HIS A 50 7.15 -13.21 -11.49
CA HIS A 50 6.36 -14.09 -10.64
C HIS A 50 5.73 -13.32 -9.47
N SER A 51 6.52 -12.51 -8.77
CA SER A 51 6.02 -11.66 -7.68
C SER A 51 4.94 -10.70 -8.17
N LEU A 52 5.14 -10.05 -9.32
CA LEU A 52 4.12 -9.15 -9.90
C LEU A 52 2.82 -9.90 -10.22
N ARG A 53 2.90 -11.11 -10.78
CA ARG A 53 1.72 -11.92 -11.08
C ARG A 53 0.95 -12.24 -9.81
N ASP A 54 1.62 -12.60 -8.73
CA ASP A 54 0.99 -13.01 -7.48
C ASP A 54 0.33 -11.84 -6.75
N CYS A 55 0.83 -10.62 -6.94
CA CYS A 55 0.23 -9.38 -6.42
C CYS A 55 -1.01 -8.92 -7.20
N VAL A 56 -1.22 -9.42 -8.42
CA VAL A 56 -2.31 -8.99 -9.29
C VAL A 56 -3.38 -10.07 -9.31
N PRO A 57 -4.56 -9.83 -8.71
CA PRO A 57 -5.69 -10.74 -8.81
C PRO A 57 -5.99 -11.06 -10.27
N GLN A 58 -5.97 -12.36 -10.60
CA GLN A 58 -6.48 -12.86 -11.86
C GLN A 58 -8.00 -12.74 -11.75
N ASP A 59 -8.65 -11.93 -12.60
CA ASP A 59 -10.10 -11.80 -12.55
C ASP A 59 -10.73 -13.20 -12.71
N ASP A 60 -11.52 -13.62 -11.70
CA ASP A 60 -11.93 -15.00 -11.38
C ASP A 60 -12.70 -15.78 -12.47
N ASN A 61 -12.88 -15.22 -13.67
CA ASN A 61 -13.54 -15.87 -14.79
C ASN A 61 -12.63 -16.78 -15.63
N LYS A 62 -11.36 -16.97 -15.24
CA LYS A 62 -10.45 -17.86 -15.96
C LYS A 62 -9.70 -18.81 -15.04
N VAL A 63 -10.46 -19.78 -14.50
CA VAL A 63 -10.00 -21.07 -13.97
C VAL A 63 -9.05 -20.96 -12.78
N VAL A 64 -9.32 -21.73 -11.72
CA VAL A 64 -8.36 -21.97 -10.64
C VAL A 64 -7.04 -22.40 -11.26
N ILE A 65 -6.08 -21.48 -11.34
CA ILE A 65 -4.79 -21.73 -11.95
C ILE A 65 -4.02 -22.62 -10.98
N THR A 66 -4.15 -23.93 -11.17
CA THR A 66 -3.26 -24.91 -10.53
C THR A 66 -1.80 -24.56 -10.88
N GLU A 67 -0.83 -24.92 -10.06
CA GLU A 67 0.60 -24.57 -10.23
C GLU A 67 1.14 -24.85 -11.65
N ARG A 68 0.57 -25.83 -12.36
CA ARG A 68 0.91 -26.15 -13.77
C ARG A 68 0.38 -25.16 -14.80
N GLU A 69 -0.71 -24.47 -14.53
CA GLU A 69 -1.27 -23.46 -15.43
C GLU A 69 -0.68 -22.06 -15.17
N CYS A 70 -0.05 -21.85 -14.01
CA CYS A 70 0.58 -20.57 -13.68
C CYS A 70 1.83 -20.31 -14.54
N GLN A 71 2.37 -21.36 -15.16
CA GLN A 71 3.44 -21.27 -16.16
C GLN A 71 2.95 -20.81 -17.54
N LYS A 72 1.63 -20.71 -17.77
CA LYS A 72 1.05 -20.36 -19.08
C LYS A 72 0.80 -18.86 -19.27
N THR A 73 0.98 -18.03 -18.23
CA THR A 73 0.75 -16.58 -18.32
C THR A 73 1.98 -15.90 -18.90
N SER A 74 1.86 -15.33 -20.10
CA SER A 74 2.97 -14.65 -20.77
C SER A 74 3.37 -13.36 -20.05
N ARG A 75 4.65 -12.97 -20.15
CA ARG A 75 5.15 -11.69 -19.60
C ARG A 75 4.30 -10.49 -20.03
N ALA A 76 3.89 -10.46 -21.30
CA ALA A 76 3.04 -9.40 -21.83
C ALA A 76 1.64 -9.38 -21.19
N GLN A 77 1.07 -10.54 -20.87
CA GLN A 77 -0.20 -10.61 -20.14
C GLN A 77 -0.07 -10.13 -18.70
N ILE A 78 1.03 -10.49 -18.00
CA ILE A 78 1.29 -10.01 -16.64
C ILE A 78 1.35 -8.47 -16.62
N LEU A 79 2.05 -7.86 -17.57
CA LEU A 79 2.12 -6.40 -17.68
C LEU A 79 0.76 -5.75 -17.96
N ARG A 80 -0.04 -6.32 -18.87
CA ARG A 80 -1.39 -5.81 -19.18
C ARG A 80 -2.31 -5.90 -17.98
N GLN A 81 -2.39 -7.06 -17.34
CA GLN A 81 -3.25 -7.27 -16.17
C GLN A 81 -2.82 -6.35 -15.01
N ALA A 82 -1.51 -6.16 -14.80
CA ALA A 82 -1.01 -5.25 -13.78
C ALA A 82 -1.42 -3.79 -14.07
N ALA A 83 -1.29 -3.34 -15.32
CA ALA A 83 -1.69 -2.00 -15.72
C ALA A 83 -3.20 -1.78 -15.53
N GLU A 84 -4.01 -2.72 -16.00
CA GLU A 84 -5.47 -2.70 -15.81
C GLU A 84 -5.85 -2.72 -14.32
N TYR A 85 -5.16 -3.52 -13.51
CA TYR A 85 -5.39 -3.59 -12.07
C TYR A 85 -5.07 -2.28 -11.37
N ILE A 86 -3.96 -1.64 -11.70
CA ILE A 86 -3.60 -0.33 -11.16
C ILE A 86 -4.67 0.72 -11.50
N ILE A 87 -5.13 0.77 -12.75
CA ILE A 87 -6.18 1.71 -13.19
C ILE A 87 -7.47 1.46 -12.41
N ARG A 88 -7.95 0.21 -12.38
CA ARG A 88 -9.17 -0.18 -11.66
C ARG A 88 -9.09 0.16 -10.17
N MET A 89 -7.95 -0.07 -9.54
CA MET A 89 -7.76 0.22 -8.12
C MET A 89 -7.73 1.72 -7.84
N ARG A 90 -7.17 2.54 -8.74
CA ARG A 90 -7.24 4.01 -8.64
C ARG A 90 -8.68 4.52 -8.72
N ASP A 91 -9.45 4.02 -9.69
CA ASP A 91 -10.86 4.39 -9.84
C ASP A 91 -11.68 3.96 -8.63
N LYS A 92 -11.42 2.76 -8.11
CA LYS A 92 -12.07 2.23 -6.91
C LYS A 92 -11.75 3.07 -5.66
N THR A 93 -10.50 3.48 -5.47
CA THR A 93 -10.13 4.38 -4.37
C THR A 93 -10.88 5.70 -4.48
N LEU A 94 -10.94 6.30 -5.68
CA LEU A 94 -11.68 7.55 -5.90
C LEU A 94 -13.18 7.40 -5.62
N GLN A 95 -13.80 6.28 -6.01
CA GLN A 95 -15.19 5.99 -5.68
C GLN A 95 -15.41 5.83 -4.17
N ASN A 96 -14.52 5.09 -3.50
CA ASN A 96 -14.58 4.93 -2.06
C ASN A 96 -14.45 6.28 -1.34
N ASP A 97 -13.57 7.17 -1.77
CA ASP A 97 -13.39 8.50 -1.17
C ASP A 97 -14.67 9.35 -1.32
N LYS A 98 -15.33 9.28 -2.48
CA LYS A 98 -16.64 9.92 -2.68
C LYS A 98 -17.70 9.36 -1.74
N HIS A 99 -17.75 8.03 -1.59
CA HIS A 99 -18.69 7.38 -0.67
C HIS A 99 -18.43 7.78 0.79
N ILE A 100 -17.15 7.83 1.20
CA ILE A 100 -16.74 8.29 2.52
C ILE A 100 -17.19 9.74 2.75
N SER A 101 -17.00 10.63 1.77
CA SER A 101 -17.43 12.03 1.87
C SER A 101 -18.95 12.16 2.06
N ILE A 102 -19.73 11.42 1.26
CA ILE A 102 -21.21 11.42 1.38
C ILE A 102 -21.63 10.89 2.75
N LEU A 103 -21.05 9.78 3.21
CA LEU A 103 -21.38 9.21 4.52
C LEU A 103 -21.01 10.15 5.67
N LYS A 104 -19.91 10.89 5.55
CA LYS A 104 -19.53 11.93 6.53
C LYS A 104 -20.56 13.05 6.59
N GLN A 105 -21.00 13.58 5.44
CA GLN A 105 -22.05 14.60 5.39
C GLN A 105 -23.36 14.09 6.00
N GLN A 106 -23.77 12.86 5.65
CA GLN A 106 -24.98 12.26 6.22
C GLN A 106 -24.89 12.09 7.74
N ASN A 107 -23.72 11.69 8.25
CA ASN A 107 -23.50 11.59 9.69
C ASN A 107 -23.56 12.97 10.38
N GLU A 108 -22.99 14.00 9.78
CA GLU A 108 -23.07 15.37 10.29
C GLU A 108 -24.52 15.86 10.36
N ASP A 109 -25.29 15.66 9.28
CA ASP A 109 -26.71 16.03 9.22
C ASP A 109 -27.53 15.31 10.30
N LEU A 110 -27.28 14.01 10.49
CA LEU A 110 -27.93 13.22 11.53
C LEU A 110 -27.51 13.67 12.94
N GLN A 111 -26.23 13.98 13.17
CA GLN A 111 -25.76 14.52 14.45
C GLN A 111 -26.41 15.88 14.77
N ALA A 112 -26.55 16.74 13.76
CA ALA A 112 -27.24 18.02 13.90
C ALA A 112 -28.72 17.84 14.27
N GLN A 113 -29.41 16.89 13.62
CA GLN A 113 -30.80 16.53 13.94
C GLN A 113 -30.93 15.99 15.37
N ILE A 114 -30.05 15.08 15.78
CA ILE A 114 -30.03 14.54 17.15
C ILE A 114 -29.86 15.67 18.17
N LYS A 115 -28.90 16.58 17.95
CA LYS A 115 -28.65 17.72 18.84
C LYS A 115 -29.87 18.66 18.94
N ALA A 116 -30.54 18.92 17.81
CA ALA A 116 -31.74 19.75 17.78
C ALA A 116 -32.91 19.10 18.56
N LEU A 117 -33.12 17.79 18.37
CA LEU A 117 -34.12 17.02 19.11
C LEU A 117 -33.81 16.95 20.60
N GLN A 118 -32.55 16.73 20.99
CA GLN A 118 -32.14 16.76 22.39
C GLN A 118 -32.42 18.12 23.05
N LYS A 119 -32.18 19.22 22.32
CA LYS A 119 -32.49 20.59 22.81
C LYS A 119 -33.99 20.82 23.00
N SER A 120 -34.84 20.38 22.06
CA SER A 120 -36.29 20.52 22.20
C SER A 120 -36.87 19.61 23.29
N GLN A 121 -36.29 18.43 23.49
CA GLN A 121 -36.70 17.50 24.55
C GLN A 121 -36.25 17.96 25.95
N ALA A 122 -35.09 18.61 26.06
CA ALA A 122 -34.63 19.24 27.30
C ALA A 122 -35.52 20.43 27.72
N GLY A 123 -36.06 21.18 26.74
CA GLY A 123 -36.99 22.28 27.00
C GLY A 123 -38.36 21.87 27.56
N GLY A 124 -38.73 20.59 27.49
CA GLY A 124 -39.99 20.06 28.05
C GLY A 124 -39.90 19.56 29.48
N LYS A 125 -38.71 19.49 30.09
CA LYS A 125 -38.49 18.94 31.45
C LYS A 125 -37.95 19.93 32.48
N THR A 126 -37.56 21.13 32.09
CA THR A 126 -36.95 22.12 33.00
C THR A 126 -37.92 22.98 33.81
N VAL A 127 -39.24 22.73 33.78
CA VAL A 127 -40.21 23.46 34.63
C VAL A 127 -40.32 22.88 36.06
N LEU A 128 -39.65 21.76 36.40
CA LEU A 128 -39.79 21.14 37.73
C LEU A 128 -38.54 21.09 38.60
N SER A 129 -37.44 21.77 38.25
CA SER A 129 -36.24 21.78 39.10
C SER A 129 -35.42 23.07 38.99
N SER A 130 -36.09 24.23 39.10
CA SER A 130 -35.40 25.45 39.53
C SER A 130 -35.60 25.60 41.04
N SER A 131 -34.50 25.78 41.77
CA SER A 131 -34.41 26.06 43.22
C SER A 131 -33.99 24.87 44.07
N PHE A 132 -32.74 24.42 43.97
CA PHE A 132 -32.00 23.97 45.16
C PHE A 132 -30.49 24.00 44.90
N MET A 133 -29.81 24.99 45.49
CA MET A 133 -28.36 25.13 45.75
C MET A 133 -27.48 25.34 44.49
N ASP A 134 -26.84 26.49 44.23
CA ASP A 134 -25.90 27.28 45.06
C ASP A 134 -24.77 26.43 45.64
N ASP A 135 -23.62 26.34 44.94
CA ASP A 135 -22.30 26.61 45.52
C ASP A 135 -21.21 26.66 44.43
N GLU A 136 -20.20 27.49 44.69
CA GLU A 136 -19.04 27.80 43.89
C GLU A 136 -18.02 26.65 43.70
N ARG A 137 -17.10 26.88 42.75
CA ARG A 137 -15.64 26.55 42.74
C ARG A 137 -15.21 25.53 41.70
N GLY A 138 -14.05 25.83 41.11
CA GLY A 138 -13.12 24.81 40.63
C GLY A 138 -12.79 24.92 39.16
N ASP A 139 -11.85 25.81 38.86
CA ASP A 139 -10.93 25.72 37.73
C ASP A 139 -10.25 24.35 37.74
N ASP A 140 -10.39 23.55 36.67
CA ASP A 140 -9.57 22.36 36.41
C ASP A 140 -9.54 22.11 34.88
N ASP A 141 -8.51 22.70 34.28
CA ASP A 141 -7.69 22.22 33.16
C ASP A 141 -8.10 20.86 32.52
N TYR A 142 -8.66 20.92 31.31
CA TYR A 142 -8.89 19.73 30.47
C TYR A 142 -7.89 19.70 29.32
N GLU A 143 -6.79 18.99 29.57
CA GLU A 143 -5.73 18.63 28.62
C GLU A 143 -6.27 17.91 27.37
N SER A 144 -5.81 18.37 26.20
CA SER A 144 -6.14 17.85 24.88
C SER A 144 -5.30 16.61 24.56
N PHE A 145 -5.85 15.41 24.79
CA PHE A 145 -5.19 14.17 24.41
C PHE A 145 -5.34 13.89 22.89
N GLU A 146 -4.26 14.03 22.12
CA GLU A 146 -4.21 13.52 20.75
C GLU A 146 -4.18 11.99 20.75
N GLU A 147 -5.29 11.36 20.35
CA GLU A 147 -5.37 9.92 20.19
C GLU A 147 -4.74 9.49 18.86
N GLN A 148 -3.49 9.04 18.93
CA GLN A 148 -2.76 8.44 17.82
C GLN A 148 -3.36 7.06 17.51
N THR A 149 -4.18 6.98 16.46
CA THR A 149 -4.84 5.74 16.05
C THR A 149 -3.85 4.74 15.44
N VAL A 150 -3.36 3.82 16.26
CA VAL A 150 -2.64 2.63 15.78
C VAL A 150 -3.68 1.61 15.33
N ILE A 151 -3.88 1.48 14.02
CA ILE A 151 -4.74 0.45 13.44
C ILE A 151 -4.02 -0.90 13.57
N THR A 152 -4.31 -1.65 14.64
CA THR A 152 -4.05 -3.09 14.69
C THR A 152 -5.36 -3.85 14.51
N SER A 153 -5.53 -4.51 13.37
CA SER A 153 -6.67 -5.39 13.11
C SER A 153 -6.61 -6.65 14.01
N PRO A 154 -7.73 -7.10 14.61
CA PRO A 154 -7.73 -8.29 15.47
C PRO A 154 -7.80 -9.60 14.65
N PRO A 155 -7.22 -10.71 15.15
CA PRO A 155 -7.27 -12.00 14.45
C PRO A 155 -8.65 -12.66 14.58
N SER A 156 -9.31 -12.91 13.45
CA SER A 156 -10.59 -13.62 13.39
C SER A 156 -10.39 -15.12 13.63
N LYS A 157 -10.71 -15.60 14.84
CA LYS A 157 -10.83 -17.04 15.14
C LYS A 157 -12.15 -17.56 14.59
N ARG A 158 -12.12 -18.27 13.45
CA ARG A 158 -13.28 -19.08 13.01
C ARG A 158 -13.25 -20.46 13.68
N LYS A 159 -14.25 -20.69 14.54
CA LYS A 159 -14.57 -21.96 15.20
C LYS A 159 -15.09 -22.93 14.12
N LYS A 160 -14.41 -24.06 13.90
CA LYS A 160 -14.91 -25.15 13.04
C LYS A 160 -16.06 -25.84 13.76
N VAL A 161 -17.28 -25.79 13.21
CA VAL A 161 -18.37 -26.69 13.61
C VAL A 161 -18.22 -27.96 12.80
N LYS A 162 -18.04 -29.07 13.50
CA LYS A 162 -17.98 -30.43 12.98
C LYS A 162 -19.41 -30.98 12.97
N THR A 163 -19.98 -31.17 11.79
CA THR A 163 -21.17 -32.02 11.62
C THR A 163 -20.70 -33.36 11.11
N ALA A 164 -20.86 -34.38 11.96
CA ALA A 164 -20.71 -35.79 11.64
C ALA A 164 -22.06 -36.35 11.16
N ASN A 165 -21.96 -37.30 10.23
CA ASN A 165 -22.93 -38.27 9.70
C ASN A 165 -24.36 -38.35 10.26
N SER A 166 -25.31 -38.56 9.34
CA SER A 166 -25.96 -39.88 9.13
C SER A 166 -26.16 -40.13 7.65
#